data_AF-A0AAW2IRC9-F1
#
_entry.id   AF-A0AAW2IRC9-F1
#
_cell.length_a   1.000
_cell.length_b   1.000
_cell.length_c   1.000
_cell.angle_alpha   90.00
_cell.angle_beta   90.00
_cell.angle_gamma   90.00
#
_symmetry.space_group_name_H-M   'P 1'
#
loop_
_entity.id
_entity.type
_entity.pdbx_description
1 polymer ?
#
loop_
_entity_poly.entity_id
_entity_poly.type
_entity_poly.pdbx_seq_one_letter_code
_entity_poly.pdbx_strand_id
1 'polypeptide(L)'
;MGLTKTPVVLPTLLSPLGKACARMDLTAVHDILLKTGYKDEEGAENELSFQEWTQQVQDMLNTKKFGDIAFRDKDFKSAIDYYSKLVSMMSVPSSTVFVRRALSYLMIGQPELALRDAMQAQVCLPEWPTAFYMQALALSKLGMETDAQDMLNDGASFEAKRSKQLAQLSYTVEERLESGLSCRLSELDSSLRFGEARVTYAVILLSLL
;
A
#
# COMPACT_ATOMS: atom_id res chain seq x y z
N MET A 1 -4.95 42.22 -16.84
CA MET A 1 -3.85 41.30 -16.51
C MET A 1 -4.43 39.90 -16.36
N GLY A 2 -4.51 39.14 -17.45
CA GLY A 2 -4.97 37.75 -17.43
C GLY A 2 -3.76 36.83 -17.33
N LEU A 3 -3.54 36.24 -16.17
CA LEU A 3 -2.50 35.22 -15.98
C LEU A 3 -3.02 33.92 -16.61
N THR A 4 -2.66 33.68 -17.86
CA THR A 4 -2.81 32.38 -18.51
C THR A 4 -1.87 31.40 -17.80
N LYS A 5 -2.42 30.58 -16.89
CA LYS A 5 -1.73 29.40 -16.37
C LYS A 5 -1.54 28.42 -17.53
N THR A 6 -0.39 28.48 -18.18
CA THR A 6 0.11 27.38 -19.01
C THR A 6 0.20 26.13 -18.13
N PRO A 7 -0.42 25.00 -18.51
CA PRO A 7 -0.25 23.77 -17.76
C PRO A 7 1.21 23.34 -17.96
N VAL A 8 1.97 23.40 -16.87
CA VAL A 8 3.30 22.81 -16.81
C VAL A 8 3.07 21.30 -16.86
N VAL A 9 3.02 20.73 -18.07
CA VAL A 9 3.09 19.29 -18.28
C VAL A 9 4.56 18.91 -18.03
N LEU A 10 4.91 18.83 -16.74
CA LEU A 10 6.02 17.99 -16.33
C LEU A 10 5.69 16.58 -16.83
N PRO A 11 6.60 15.88 -17.52
CA PRO A 11 6.43 14.47 -17.77
C PRO A 11 6.59 13.77 -16.41
N THR A 12 5.51 13.76 -15.62
CA THR A 12 5.39 12.93 -14.44
C THR A 12 5.59 11.50 -14.92
N LEU A 13 6.68 10.88 -14.46
CA LEU A 13 6.92 9.44 -14.62
C LEU A 13 5.80 8.73 -13.86
N LEU A 14 4.65 8.58 -14.51
CA LEU A 14 3.49 7.91 -13.95
C LEU A 14 3.87 6.44 -13.69
N SER A 15 3.44 5.95 -12.53
CA SER A 15 3.52 4.54 -12.20
C SER A 15 2.71 3.71 -13.23
N PRO A 16 2.89 2.38 -13.27
CA PRO A 16 2.04 1.52 -14.10
C PRO A 16 0.55 1.76 -13.86
N LEU A 17 0.15 2.02 -12.60
CA LEU A 17 -1.23 2.33 -12.24
C LEU A 17 -1.66 3.70 -12.78
N GLY A 18 -0.86 4.74 -12.57
CA GLY A 18 -1.15 6.09 -13.09
C GLY A 18 -1.26 6.11 -14.62
N LYS A 19 -0.42 5.35 -15.32
CA LYS A 19 -0.49 5.18 -16.79
C LYS A 19 -1.76 4.47 -17.25
N ALA A 20 -2.16 3.42 -16.54
CA ALA A 20 -3.40 2.71 -16.83
C ALA A 20 -4.62 3.62 -16.61
N CYS A 21 -4.60 4.42 -15.54
CA CYS A 21 -5.66 5.38 -15.22
C CYS A 21 -5.76 6.50 -16.27
N ALA A 22 -4.64 7.09 -16.67
CA ALA A 22 -4.59 8.11 -17.72
C ALA A 22 -5.09 7.58 -19.08
N ARG A 23 -4.93 6.28 -19.36
CA ARG A 23 -5.44 5.63 -20.57
C ARG A 23 -6.89 5.15 -20.45
N MET A 24 -7.52 5.33 -19.29
CA MET A 24 -8.83 4.74 -18.98
C MET A 24 -8.87 3.21 -19.15
N ASP A 25 -7.73 2.52 -18.99
CA ASP A 25 -7.64 1.08 -19.13
C ASP A 25 -8.03 0.39 -17.81
N LEU A 26 -9.34 0.21 -17.62
CA LEU A 26 -9.89 -0.41 -16.42
C LEU A 26 -9.40 -1.86 -16.23
N THR A 27 -9.03 -2.56 -17.30
CA THR A 27 -8.53 -3.95 -17.20
C THR A 27 -7.12 -3.98 -16.64
N ALA A 28 -6.25 -3.10 -17.14
CA ALA A 28 -4.91 -2.95 -16.57
C ALA A 28 -4.97 -2.48 -15.11
N VAL A 29 -5.89 -1.57 -14.76
CA VAL A 29 -6.13 -1.14 -13.38
C VAL A 29 -6.54 -2.34 -12.50
N HIS A 30 -7.48 -3.15 -12.97
CA HIS A 30 -7.93 -4.37 -12.27
C HIS A 30 -6.76 -5.32 -11.95
N ASP A 31 -5.95 -5.64 -12.95
CA ASP A 31 -4.80 -6.54 -12.79
C ASP A 31 -3.76 -5.98 -11.81
N ILE A 32 -3.55 -4.66 -11.81
CA ILE A 32 -2.65 -4.00 -10.87
C ILE A 32 -3.20 -4.07 -9.45
N LEU A 33 -4.48 -3.77 -9.23
CA LEU A 33 -5.10 -3.86 -7.91
C LEU A 33 -5.07 -5.29 -7.32
N LEU A 34 -5.20 -6.31 -8.17
CA LEU A 34 -5.02 -7.70 -7.75
C LEU A 34 -3.58 -7.99 -7.26
N LYS A 35 -2.57 -7.45 -7.96
CA LYS A 35 -1.16 -7.64 -7.61
C LYS A 35 -0.73 -6.86 -6.36
N THR A 36 -1.25 -5.64 -6.20
CA THR A 36 -0.96 -4.80 -5.04
C THR A 36 -1.62 -5.35 -3.77
N GLY A 37 -2.76 -6.05 -3.88
CA GLY A 37 -3.38 -6.73 -2.74
C GLY A 37 -3.86 -5.73 -1.67
N TYR A 38 -3.72 -6.12 -0.39
CA TYR A 38 -3.96 -5.27 0.79
C TYR A 38 -2.66 -4.63 1.33
N LYS A 39 -1.56 -4.72 0.58
CA LYS A 39 -0.21 -4.32 1.03
C LYS A 39 -0.06 -2.83 1.36
N ASP A 40 -0.93 -1.99 0.80
CA ASP A 40 -0.93 -0.56 1.11
C ASP A 40 -1.55 -0.26 2.49
N GLU A 41 -2.24 -1.23 3.11
CA GLU A 41 -2.88 -1.11 4.44
C GLU A 41 -2.16 -1.92 5.53
N GLU A 42 -0.99 -2.48 5.20
CA GLU A 42 -0.20 -3.44 6.01
C GLU A 42 0.37 -2.85 7.31
N GLY A 43 0.04 -1.59 7.65
CA GLY A 43 0.31 -0.98 8.95
C GLY A 43 -0.76 -1.23 10.01
N ALA A 44 -1.89 -1.86 9.67
CA ALA A 44 -3.00 -2.14 10.59
C ALA A 44 -3.33 -3.64 10.75
N GLU A 45 -2.58 -4.53 10.10
CA GLU A 45 -2.82 -5.98 10.13
C GLU A 45 -1.71 -6.70 10.90
N ASN A 46 -1.64 -6.51 12.23
CA ASN A 46 -1.17 -7.55 13.16
C ASN A 46 -1.24 -7.09 14.62
N GLU A 47 -2.44 -7.16 15.18
CA GLU A 47 -2.61 -7.84 16.47
C GLU A 47 -3.97 -8.52 16.45
N LEU A 48 -3.98 -9.69 15.83
CA LEU A 48 -5.10 -10.60 15.81
C LEU A 48 -5.37 -11.05 17.26
N SER A 49 -6.36 -10.43 17.91
CA SER A 49 -6.68 -10.67 19.32
C SER A 49 -7.71 -11.78 19.47
N PHE A 50 -7.76 -12.37 20.66
CA PHE A 50 -8.68 -13.44 21.10
C PHE A 50 -10.18 -13.23 20.76
N GLN A 51 -10.59 -12.04 20.32
CA GLN A 51 -11.92 -11.70 19.80
C GLN A 51 -12.28 -12.37 18.45
N GLU A 52 -11.31 -12.96 17.75
CA GLU A 52 -11.50 -13.59 16.43
C GLU A 52 -12.33 -14.87 16.40
N TRP A 53 -12.63 -15.47 17.55
CA TRP A 53 -13.37 -16.73 17.60
C TRP A 53 -14.89 -16.55 17.55
N THR A 54 -15.36 -15.31 17.37
CA THR A 54 -16.78 -15.01 17.26
C THR A 54 -17.28 -15.28 15.83
N GLN A 55 -18.51 -15.81 15.73
CA GLN A 55 -19.17 -16.08 14.44
C GLN A 55 -19.18 -14.84 13.53
N GLN A 56 -19.32 -13.64 14.11
CA GLN A 56 -19.33 -12.37 13.40
C GLN A 56 -17.99 -12.08 12.69
N VAL A 57 -16.86 -12.36 13.34
CA VAL A 57 -15.54 -12.17 12.72
C VAL A 57 -15.31 -13.18 11.60
N GLN A 58 -15.73 -14.43 11.79
CA GLN A 58 -15.67 -15.44 10.73
C GLN A 58 -16.53 -15.05 9.51
N ASP A 59 -17.75 -14.57 9.75
CA ASP A 59 -18.65 -14.13 8.68
C ASP A 59 -18.06 -12.93 7.92
N MET A 60 -17.42 -11.99 8.62
CA MET A 60 -16.71 -10.86 8.02
C MET A 60 -15.55 -11.34 7.14
N LEU A 61 -14.67 -12.21 7.64
CA LEU A 61 -13.53 -12.74 6.89
C LEU A 61 -13.98 -13.56 5.67
N ASN A 62 -15.02 -14.37 5.81
CA ASN A 62 -15.62 -15.12 4.71
C ASN A 62 -16.21 -14.16 3.65
N THR A 63 -16.92 -13.12 4.09
CA THR A 63 -17.50 -12.10 3.18
C THR A 63 -16.40 -11.37 2.40
N LYS A 64 -15.29 -10.97 3.06
CA LYS A 64 -14.09 -10.41 2.42
C LYS A 64 -13.54 -11.37 1.37
N LYS A 65 -13.32 -12.63 1.74
CA LYS A 65 -12.80 -13.67 0.85
C LYS A 65 -13.69 -13.90 -0.38
N PHE A 66 -15.01 -13.97 -0.21
CA PHE A 66 -15.93 -14.14 -1.34
C PHE A 66 -15.96 -12.90 -2.25
N GLY A 67 -15.91 -11.70 -1.67
CA GLY A 67 -15.78 -10.46 -2.44
C GLY A 67 -14.50 -10.43 -3.29
N ASP A 68 -13.37 -10.85 -2.70
CA ASP A 68 -12.09 -10.91 -3.40
C ASP A 68 -12.05 -11.96 -4.52
N ILE A 69 -12.68 -13.11 -4.30
CA ILE A 69 -12.84 -14.15 -5.33
C ILE A 69 -13.68 -13.60 -6.48
N ALA A 70 -14.86 -13.03 -6.19
CA ALA A 70 -15.73 -12.45 -7.21
C ALA A 70 -15.03 -11.32 -7.98
N PHE A 71 -14.30 -10.45 -7.27
CA PHE A 71 -13.52 -9.37 -7.89
C PHE A 71 -12.44 -9.91 -8.82
N ARG A 72 -11.68 -10.92 -8.39
CA ARG A 72 -10.66 -11.58 -9.23
C ARG A 72 -11.27 -12.24 -10.47
N ASP A 73 -12.41 -12.90 -10.29
CA ASP A 73 -13.10 -13.64 -11.35
C ASP A 73 -13.90 -12.69 -12.28
N LYS A 74 -13.78 -11.36 -12.07
CA LYS A 74 -14.45 -10.28 -12.82
C LYS A 74 -15.98 -10.32 -12.74
N ASP A 75 -16.51 -11.03 -11.75
CA ASP A 75 -17.93 -10.93 -11.37
C ASP A 75 -18.14 -9.68 -10.50
N PHE A 76 -18.15 -8.53 -11.16
CA PHE A 76 -18.20 -7.24 -10.49
C PHE A 76 -19.53 -7.01 -9.75
N LYS A 77 -20.63 -7.64 -10.18
CA LYS A 77 -21.92 -7.52 -9.50
C LYS A 77 -21.88 -8.22 -8.14
N SER A 78 -21.45 -9.48 -8.11
CA SER A 78 -21.29 -10.19 -6.83
C SER A 78 -20.20 -9.58 -5.96
N ALA A 79 -19.11 -9.08 -6.56
CA ALA A 79 -18.08 -8.35 -5.81
C ALA A 79 -18.67 -7.12 -5.09
N ILE A 80 -19.51 -6.33 -5.75
CA ILE A 80 -20.21 -5.18 -5.15
C ILE A 80 -21.09 -5.62 -3.98
N ASP A 81 -21.86 -6.69 -4.14
CA ASP A 81 -22.76 -7.20 -3.09
C ASP A 81 -21.97 -7.63 -1.85
N TYR A 82 -20.91 -8.43 -2.04
CA TYR A 82 -20.06 -8.88 -0.94
C TYR A 82 -19.32 -7.71 -0.28
N TYR A 83 -18.73 -6.78 -1.05
CA TYR A 83 -18.05 -5.62 -0.47
C TYR A 83 -19.03 -4.68 0.25
N SER A 84 -20.26 -4.54 -0.23
CA SER A 84 -21.27 -3.72 0.45
C SER A 84 -21.71 -4.33 1.77
N LYS A 85 -21.91 -5.65 1.79
CA LYS A 85 -22.13 -6.40 3.03
C LYS A 85 -20.93 -6.25 3.97
N LEU A 86 -19.71 -6.38 3.45
CA LEU A 86 -18.49 -6.23 4.25
C LEU A 86 -18.38 -4.84 4.89
N VAL A 87 -18.60 -3.76 4.12
CA VAL A 87 -18.59 -2.38 4.63
C VAL A 87 -19.63 -2.18 5.74
N SER A 88 -20.78 -2.85 5.69
CA SER A 88 -21.78 -2.78 6.76
C SER A 88 -21.39 -3.54 8.04
N MET A 89 -20.48 -4.51 7.93
CA MET A 89 -20.02 -5.36 9.04
C MET A 89 -18.74 -4.83 9.69
N MET A 90 -17.91 -4.12 8.94
CA MET A 90 -16.62 -3.61 9.41
C MET A 90 -16.79 -2.41 10.34
N SER A 91 -16.19 -2.49 11.53
CA SER A 91 -16.10 -1.35 12.47
C SER A 91 -15.07 -0.31 12.00
N VAL A 92 -13.96 -0.79 11.43
CA VAL A 92 -12.90 0.04 10.86
C VAL A 92 -12.98 -0.04 9.34
N PRO A 93 -13.16 1.08 8.63
CA PRO A 93 -13.23 1.08 7.18
C PRO A 93 -11.88 0.72 6.55
N SER A 94 -11.91 -0.07 5.46
CA SER A 94 -10.73 -0.41 4.66
C SER A 94 -10.80 0.30 3.31
N SER A 95 -9.75 1.07 3.00
CA SER A 95 -9.60 1.80 1.75
C SER A 95 -9.49 0.85 0.57
N THR A 96 -8.82 -0.29 0.73
CA THR A 96 -8.71 -1.33 -0.31
C THR A 96 -10.08 -1.85 -0.73
N VAL A 97 -10.97 -2.10 0.23
CA VAL A 97 -12.35 -2.55 -0.04
C VAL A 97 -13.10 -1.50 -0.85
N PHE A 98 -13.01 -0.23 -0.46
CA PHE A 98 -13.65 0.86 -1.21
C PHE A 98 -13.09 1.01 -2.63
N VAL A 99 -11.77 0.92 -2.82
CA VAL A 99 -11.17 1.00 -4.17
C VAL A 99 -11.59 -0.17 -5.06
N ARG A 100 -11.63 -1.40 -4.55
CA ARG A 100 -12.08 -2.57 -5.33
C ARG A 100 -13.56 -2.48 -5.68
N ARG A 101 -14.39 -2.00 -4.74
CA ARG A 101 -15.82 -1.75 -5.01
C ARG A 101 -16.00 -0.60 -6.01
N ALA A 102 -15.23 0.48 -5.90
CA ALA A 102 -15.23 1.58 -6.85
C ALA A 102 -14.88 1.11 -8.28
N LEU A 103 -13.84 0.29 -8.43
CA LEU A 103 -13.51 -0.26 -9.75
C LEU A 103 -14.63 -1.16 -10.28
N SER A 104 -15.24 -1.96 -9.41
CA SER A 104 -16.37 -2.80 -9.78
C SER A 104 -17.55 -1.96 -10.29
N TYR A 105 -17.85 -0.83 -9.65
CA TYR A 105 -18.84 0.14 -10.11
C TYR A 105 -18.48 0.74 -11.47
N LEU A 106 -17.22 1.11 -11.71
CA LEU A 106 -16.76 1.60 -13.02
C LEU A 106 -16.94 0.54 -14.12
N MET A 107 -16.68 -0.73 -13.82
CA MET A 107 -16.82 -1.84 -14.76
C MET A 107 -18.28 -2.11 -15.14
N ILE A 108 -19.23 -1.87 -14.23
CA ILE A 108 -20.67 -1.99 -14.53
C ILE A 108 -21.32 -0.68 -15.00
N GLY A 109 -20.53 0.38 -15.21
CA GLY A 109 -21.00 1.65 -15.76
C GLY A 109 -21.73 2.56 -14.76
N GLN A 110 -21.38 2.50 -13.47
CA GLN A 110 -21.94 3.35 -12.40
C GLN A 110 -20.87 4.29 -11.81
N PRO A 111 -20.36 5.28 -12.57
CA PRO A 111 -19.23 6.11 -12.16
C PRO A 111 -19.52 7.04 -10.99
N GLU A 112 -20.77 7.43 -10.74
CA GLU A 112 -21.16 8.28 -9.60
C GLU A 112 -20.96 7.55 -8.27
N LEU A 113 -21.31 6.27 -8.22
CA LEU A 113 -21.08 5.43 -7.04
C LEU A 113 -19.59 5.12 -6.87
N ALA A 114 -18.89 4.90 -7.98
CA ALA A 114 -17.44 4.72 -7.95
C ALA A 114 -16.71 5.95 -7.36
N LEU A 115 -17.13 7.16 -7.74
CA LEU A 115 -16.54 8.39 -7.21
C LEU A 115 -16.74 8.50 -5.70
N ARG A 116 -17.95 8.18 -5.20
CA ARG A 116 -18.24 8.19 -3.76
C ARG A 116 -17.34 7.23 -2.99
N ASP A 117 -17.15 6.02 -3.50
CA ASP A 117 -16.26 5.04 -2.88
C ASP A 117 -14.79 5.47 -2.95
N ALA A 118 -14.35 6.07 -4.05
CA ALA A 118 -12.99 6.58 -4.19
C ALA A 118 -12.71 7.76 -3.23
N MET A 119 -13.70 8.61 -2.97
CA MET A 119 -13.64 9.64 -1.93
C MET A 119 -13.59 9.03 -0.53
N GLN A 120 -14.39 7.99 -0.27
CA GLN A 120 -14.35 7.30 1.02
C GLN A 120 -12.99 6.63 1.26
N ALA A 121 -12.37 6.05 0.23
CA ALA A 121 -11.02 5.49 0.31
C ALA A 121 -9.99 6.56 0.68
N GLN A 122 -10.11 7.78 0.13
CA GLN A 122 -9.26 8.90 0.50
C GLN A 122 -9.47 9.33 1.97
N VAL A 123 -10.71 9.30 2.48
CA VAL A 123 -10.97 9.59 3.90
C VAL A 123 -10.29 8.56 4.81
N CYS A 124 -10.26 7.29 4.40
CA CYS A 124 -9.60 6.23 5.14
C CYS A 124 -8.07 6.38 5.13
N LEU A 125 -7.49 6.68 3.96
CA LEU A 125 -6.06 6.93 3.79
C LEU A 125 -5.82 8.22 2.97
N PRO A 126 -5.64 9.37 3.64
CA PRO A 126 -5.56 10.69 2.97
C PRO A 126 -4.40 10.86 1.99
N GLU A 127 -3.28 10.18 2.22
CA GLU A 127 -2.09 10.26 1.35
C GLU A 127 -1.95 9.04 0.43
N TRP A 128 -3.02 8.24 0.23
CA TRP A 128 -2.96 7.05 -0.60
C TRP A 128 -3.20 7.38 -2.08
N PRO A 129 -2.20 7.23 -2.96
CA PRO A 129 -2.31 7.66 -4.34
C PRO A 129 -3.37 6.92 -5.16
N THR A 130 -3.61 5.65 -4.84
CA THR A 130 -4.61 4.82 -5.51
C THR A 130 -6.01 5.43 -5.37
N ALA A 131 -6.34 6.05 -4.24
CA ALA A 131 -7.64 6.70 -4.06
C ALA A 131 -7.83 7.86 -5.06
N PHE A 132 -6.82 8.72 -5.24
CA PHE A 132 -6.85 9.81 -6.21
C PHE A 132 -6.95 9.30 -7.65
N TYR A 133 -6.22 8.24 -7.99
CA TYR A 133 -6.33 7.62 -9.31
C TYR A 133 -7.72 7.06 -9.59
N MET A 134 -8.37 6.46 -8.59
CA MET A 134 -9.76 6.00 -8.73
C MET A 134 -10.75 7.15 -8.89
N GLN A 135 -10.55 8.26 -8.19
CA GLN A 135 -11.36 9.48 -8.39
C GLN A 135 -11.21 10.01 -9.82
N ALA A 136 -9.98 10.05 -10.33
CA ALA A 136 -9.73 10.47 -11.71
C ALA A 136 -10.43 9.58 -12.73
N LEU A 137 -10.39 8.25 -12.55
CA LEU A 137 -11.10 7.31 -13.42
C LEU A 137 -12.62 7.57 -13.41
N ALA A 138 -13.20 7.81 -12.23
CA ALA A 138 -14.62 8.09 -12.09
C ALA A 138 -15.02 9.44 -12.71
N LEU A 139 -14.25 10.49 -12.44
CA LEU A 139 -14.47 11.83 -13.01
C LEU A 139 -14.32 11.83 -14.53
N SER A 140 -13.36 11.09 -15.08
CA SER A 140 -13.21 10.96 -16.53
C SER A 140 -14.41 10.23 -17.16
N LYS A 141 -14.97 9.22 -16.48
CA LYS A 141 -16.22 8.57 -16.93
C LYS A 141 -17.45 9.47 -16.83
N LEU A 142 -17.43 10.47 -15.96
CA LEU A 142 -18.48 11.48 -15.81
C LEU A 142 -18.35 12.65 -16.81
N GLY A 143 -17.29 12.70 -17.61
CA GLY A 143 -17.02 13.82 -18.53
C GLY A 143 -16.50 15.09 -17.83
N MET A 144 -15.84 14.91 -16.69
CA MET A 144 -15.20 15.99 -15.92
C MET A 144 -13.68 15.91 -16.10
N GLU A 145 -13.19 16.10 -17.33
CA GLU A 145 -11.79 15.86 -17.70
C GLU A 145 -10.79 16.75 -16.95
N THR A 146 -11.15 18.00 -16.65
CA THR A 146 -10.29 18.92 -15.88
C THR A 146 -10.00 18.36 -14.50
N ASP A 147 -11.07 17.97 -13.81
CA ASP A 147 -11.01 17.48 -12.44
C ASP A 147 -10.33 16.11 -12.41
N ALA A 148 -10.58 15.27 -13.43
CA ALA A 148 -9.89 13.99 -13.59
C ALA A 148 -8.38 14.18 -13.77
N GLN A 149 -7.95 15.16 -14.55
CA GLN A 149 -6.53 15.43 -14.77
C GLN A 149 -5.86 15.99 -13.51
N ASP A 150 -6.55 16.83 -12.75
CA ASP A 150 -6.07 17.33 -11.47
C ASP A 150 -5.88 16.18 -10.48
N MET A 151 -6.85 15.27 -10.37
CA MET A 151 -6.74 14.07 -9.52
C MET A 151 -5.62 13.10 -9.97
N LEU A 152 -5.37 12.96 -11.28
CA LEU A 152 -4.22 12.20 -11.79
C LEU A 152 -2.88 12.81 -11.36
N ASN A 153 -2.79 14.14 -11.40
CA ASN A 153 -1.59 14.86 -11.00
C ASN A 153 -1.36 14.75 -9.49
N ASP A 154 -2.41 14.86 -8.69
CA ASP A 154 -2.36 14.70 -7.24
C ASP A 154 -1.90 13.28 -6.88
N GLY A 155 -2.50 12.24 -7.48
CA GLY A 155 -2.07 10.85 -7.31
C GLY A 155 -0.59 10.64 -7.64
N ALA A 156 -0.12 11.18 -8.76
CA ALA A 156 1.30 11.10 -9.14
C ALA A 156 2.23 11.81 -8.13
N SER A 157 1.79 12.93 -7.57
CA SER A 157 2.55 13.68 -6.58
C SER A 157 2.71 12.90 -5.26
N PHE A 158 1.62 12.28 -4.77
CA PHE A 158 1.66 11.46 -3.56
C PHE A 158 2.46 10.17 -3.75
N GLU A 159 2.41 9.54 -4.94
CA GLU A 159 3.32 8.43 -5.26
C GLU A 159 4.77 8.85 -5.20
N ALA A 160 5.14 9.96 -5.86
CA ALA A 160 6.51 10.45 -5.85
C ALA A 160 7.00 10.79 -4.43
N LYS A 161 6.14 11.37 -3.59
CA LYS A 161 6.42 11.63 -2.17
C LYS A 161 6.67 10.32 -1.41
N ARG A 162 5.79 9.34 -1.56
CA ARG A 162 5.88 8.02 -0.92
C ARG A 162 7.12 7.25 -1.38
N SER A 163 7.43 7.24 -2.67
CA SER A 163 8.64 6.61 -3.20
C SER A 163 9.93 7.24 -2.67
N LYS A 164 9.97 8.58 -2.53
CA LYS A 164 11.10 9.26 -1.90
C LYS A 164 11.25 8.90 -0.43
N GLN A 165 10.15 8.85 0.31
CA GLN A 165 10.16 8.47 1.72
C GLN A 165 10.65 7.02 1.91
N LEU A 166 10.19 6.08 1.08
CA LEU A 166 10.67 4.70 1.10
C LEU A 166 12.16 4.59 0.76
N ALA A 167 12.65 5.35 -0.22
CA ALA A 167 14.08 5.37 -0.57
C ALA A 167 14.96 5.97 0.55
N GLN A 168 14.46 6.97 1.28
CA GLN A 168 15.16 7.53 2.44
C GLN A 168 15.23 6.53 3.60
N LEU A 169 14.13 5.82 3.84
CA LEU A 169 14.08 4.78 4.87
C LEU A 169 15.00 3.60 4.52
N SER A 170 15.05 3.15 3.27
CA SER A 170 15.94 2.06 2.85
C SER A 170 17.41 2.44 3.05
N TYR A 171 17.81 3.65 2.65
CA TYR A 171 19.17 4.16 2.88
C TYR A 171 19.52 4.21 4.37
N THR A 172 18.59 4.69 5.21
CA THR A 172 18.80 4.78 6.67
C THR A 172 18.91 3.40 7.32
N VAL A 173 18.18 2.41 6.81
CA VAL A 173 18.24 1.02 7.32
C VAL A 173 19.54 0.34 6.89
N GLU A 174 20.01 0.55 5.65
CA GLU A 174 21.32 0.07 5.19
C GLU A 174 22.45 0.67 6.03
N GLU A 175 22.46 1.98 6.27
CA GLU A 175 23.48 2.65 7.09
C GLU A 175 23.47 2.14 8.55
N ARG A 176 22.29 1.86 9.11
CA ARG A 176 22.15 1.25 10.45
C ARG A 176 22.59 -0.22 10.50
N LEU A 177 22.40 -0.98 9.42
CA LEU A 177 22.88 -2.36 9.31
C LEU A 177 24.41 -2.39 9.18
N GLU A 178 24.99 -1.53 8.35
CA GLU A 178 26.45 -1.44 8.17
C GLU A 178 27.15 -0.97 9.46
N SER A 179 26.63 0.06 10.13
CA SER A 179 27.15 0.50 11.42
C SER A 179 26.97 -0.56 12.52
N GLY A 180 25.83 -1.24 12.57
CA GLY A 180 25.57 -2.33 13.53
C GLY A 180 26.42 -3.58 13.29
N LEU A 181 26.74 -3.91 12.05
CA LEU A 181 27.66 -4.98 11.67
C LEU A 181 29.12 -4.59 12.01
N SER A 182 29.51 -3.35 11.73
CA SER A 182 30.84 -2.82 12.09
C SER A 182 31.09 -2.86 13.60
N CYS A 183 30.11 -2.48 14.44
CA CYS A 183 30.23 -2.59 15.89
C CYS A 183 30.40 -4.04 16.35
N ARG A 184 29.58 -4.98 15.85
CA ARG A 184 29.68 -6.40 16.23
C ARG A 184 30.99 -7.06 15.80
N LEU A 185 31.53 -6.69 14.64
CA LEU A 185 32.85 -7.16 14.19
C LEU A 185 33.98 -6.65 15.11
N SER A 186 33.91 -5.40 15.56
CA SER A 186 34.89 -4.85 16.51
C SER A 186 34.86 -5.53 17.89
N GLU A 187 33.68 -5.95 18.36
CA GLU A 187 33.52 -6.71 19.61
C GLU A 187 34.06 -8.14 19.51
N LEU A 188 33.84 -8.80 18.37
CA LEU A 188 34.40 -10.14 18.09
C LEU A 188 35.94 -10.10 17.98
N ASP A 189 36.50 -9.10 17.29
CA ASP A 189 37.95 -8.91 17.16
C ASP A 189 38.60 -8.60 18.53
N SER A 190 37.91 -7.86 19.39
CA SER A 190 38.34 -7.63 20.78
C SER A 190 38.28 -8.92 21.61
N SER A 191 37.26 -9.76 21.42
CA SER A 191 37.10 -11.04 22.13
C SER A 191 38.15 -12.09 21.71
N LEU A 192 38.53 -12.13 20.42
CA LEU A 192 39.62 -12.97 19.92
C LEU A 192 41.00 -12.52 20.43
N ARG A 193 41.26 -11.20 20.53
CA ARG A 193 42.48 -10.68 21.19
C ARG A 193 42.53 -11.00 22.69
N PHE A 194 41.39 -11.08 23.37
CA PHE A 194 41.30 -11.58 24.75
C PHE A 194 41.37 -13.12 24.85
N GLY A 195 41.11 -13.84 23.77
CA GLY A 195 41.26 -15.30 23.66
C GLY A 195 42.72 -15.75 23.68
N GLU A 196 43.65 -14.95 23.15
CA GLU A 196 45.09 -15.23 23.27
C GLU A 196 45.60 -15.06 24.71
N ALA A 197 44.96 -14.23 25.55
CA ALA A 197 45.31 -14.10 26.96
C ALA A 197 44.86 -15.32 27.81
N ARG A 198 43.86 -16.09 27.34
CA ARG A 198 43.43 -17.34 28.01
C ARG A 198 44.34 -18.52 27.71
N VAL A 199 45.00 -18.55 26.55
CA VAL A 199 46.00 -19.59 26.25
C VAL A 199 47.24 -19.39 27.13
N THR A 200 47.66 -18.15 27.39
CA THR A 200 48.78 -17.88 28.31
C THR A 200 48.43 -18.27 29.75
N TYR A 201 47.20 -18.01 30.22
CA TYR A 201 46.77 -18.44 31.56
C TYR A 201 46.71 -19.97 31.70
N ALA A 202 46.29 -20.69 30.66
CA ALA A 202 46.28 -22.15 30.67
C ALA A 202 47.71 -22.74 30.70
N VAL A 203 48.67 -22.14 29.98
CA VAL A 203 50.08 -22.57 30.01
C VAL A 203 50.76 -22.23 31.35
N ILE A 204 50.41 -21.10 31.97
CA ILE A 204 50.93 -20.71 33.30
C ILE A 204 50.35 -21.61 34.42
N LEU A 205 49.08 -22.03 34.33
CA LEU A 205 48.48 -22.93 35.32
C LEU A 205 49.00 -24.38 35.22
N LEU A 206 49.43 -24.84 34.04
CA LEU A 206 49.97 -26.20 33.83
C LEU A 206 51.45 -26.35 34.19
N SER A 207 52.16 -25.27 34.51
CA SER A 207 53.56 -25.29 34.95
C SER A 207 53.74 -25.13 36.47
N LEU A 208 52.64 -25.07 37.22
CA LEU A 208 52.57 -25.00 38.69
C LEU A 208 51.99 -26.28 39.34
N LEU A 209 51.83 -27.36 38.57
CA LEU A 209 51.58 -28.73 39.03
C LEU A 209 52.73 -29.63 38.58
#